data_AF-A0A1G3PKY3-F1
#
_entry.id   AF-A0A1G3PKY3-F1
#
_cell.length_a   1.000
_cell.length_b   1.000
_cell.length_c   1.000
_cell.angle_alpha   90.00
_cell.angle_beta   90.00
_cell.angle_gamma   90.00
#
_symmetry.space_group_name_H-M   'P 1'
#
loop_
_entity.id
_entity.type
_entity.pdbx_description
1 polymer ?
#
loop_
_entity_poly.entity_id
_entity_poly.type
_entity_poly.pdbx_seq_one_letter_code
_entity_poly.pdbx_strand_id
1 'polypeptide(L)'
;MRKIGILATLLVLSAAQVFGIHPELAPILSEWGLAPSEQKIVVSIFEDAESKKTDQSEMLNLLKKCRLKGLSVYDTSIELLKKMRVLDGLSKLKIPYSDDAVIMKFTVYLADMFTSVELERLFKEIETKALPKNKVRAIYETAFYLASQEIPNNDIFQIVYLLVRNGQSEAADLGALKNAFVKSAAYKISKTDLAVTVKNGLLKGKSLKSVLYELEK
;
A
#
# COMPACT_ATOMS: atom_id res chain seq x y z
N MET A 1 -27.27 -28.16 -16.51
CA MET A 1 -26.31 -27.10 -16.90
C MET A 1 -26.91 -25.70 -16.62
N ARG A 2 -26.90 -25.23 -15.36
CA ARG A 2 -27.51 -23.92 -14.98
C ARG A 2 -26.68 -23.06 -14.00
N LYS A 3 -25.44 -23.46 -13.66
CA LYS A 3 -24.61 -22.77 -12.65
C LYS A 3 -23.43 -21.97 -13.23
N ILE A 4 -23.11 -22.14 -14.51
CA ILE A 4 -21.96 -21.48 -15.15
C ILE A 4 -22.31 -20.03 -15.60
N GLY A 5 -23.58 -19.78 -15.95
CA GLY A 5 -24.02 -18.45 -16.40
C GLY A 5 -24.01 -17.39 -15.30
N ILE A 6 -24.42 -17.73 -14.07
CA ILE A 6 -24.52 -16.78 -12.96
C ILE A 6 -23.14 -16.30 -12.49
N LEU A 7 -22.14 -17.19 -12.50
CA LEU A 7 -20.78 -16.85 -12.08
C LEU A 7 -20.12 -15.86 -13.05
N ALA A 8 -20.33 -16.02 -14.36
CA ALA A 8 -19.83 -15.10 -15.37
C ALA A 8 -20.51 -13.74 -15.29
N THR A 9 -21.83 -13.69 -15.04
CA THR A 9 -22.55 -12.42 -14.90
C THR A 9 -22.17 -11.66 -13.63
N LEU A 10 -21.85 -12.34 -12.52
CA LEU A 10 -21.32 -11.72 -11.29
C LEU A 10 -19.89 -11.20 -11.42
N LEU A 11 -19.03 -11.89 -12.19
CA LEU A 11 -17.69 -11.42 -12.54
C LEU A 11 -17.74 -10.17 -13.43
N VAL A 12 -18.71 -10.10 -14.36
CA VAL A 12 -18.94 -8.94 -15.22
C VAL A 12 -19.55 -7.75 -14.46
N LEU A 13 -20.46 -7.99 -13.51
CA LEU A 13 -21.09 -6.93 -12.70
C LEU A 13 -20.13 -6.32 -11.66
N SER A 14 -19.21 -7.11 -11.11
CA SER A 14 -18.17 -6.60 -10.20
C SER A 14 -17.06 -5.83 -10.94
N ALA A 15 -16.74 -6.24 -12.17
CA ALA A 15 -15.93 -5.44 -13.08
C ALA A 15 -16.61 -4.11 -13.42
N ALA A 16 -17.91 -4.12 -13.77
CA ALA A 16 -18.64 -2.93 -14.18
C ALA A 16 -18.71 -1.82 -13.11
N GLN A 17 -18.69 -2.17 -11.81
CA GLN A 17 -18.68 -1.17 -10.74
C GLN A 17 -17.31 -0.50 -10.51
N VAL A 18 -16.21 -1.14 -10.90
CA VAL A 18 -14.86 -0.54 -10.87
C VAL A 18 -14.57 0.25 -12.16
N PHE A 19 -15.16 -0.15 -13.28
CA PHE A 19 -14.94 0.49 -14.60
C PHE A 19 -15.91 1.63 -14.93
N GLY A 20 -16.89 1.92 -14.08
CA GLY A 20 -17.88 2.98 -14.32
C GLY A 20 -17.35 4.42 -14.18
N ILE A 21 -16.16 4.61 -13.59
CA ILE A 21 -15.64 5.93 -13.23
C ILE A 21 -14.50 6.37 -14.18
N HIS A 22 -13.76 5.43 -14.78
CA HIS A 22 -12.65 5.70 -15.72
C HIS A 22 -12.60 4.65 -16.85
N PRO A 23 -13.42 4.79 -17.91
CA PRO A 23 -13.50 3.81 -19.00
C PRO A 23 -12.15 3.61 -19.73
N GLU A 24 -11.29 4.62 -19.73
CA GLU A 24 -9.93 4.60 -20.28
C GLU A 24 -8.93 3.72 -19.49
N LEU A 25 -9.21 3.41 -18.22
CA LEU A 25 -8.40 2.48 -17.43
C LEU A 25 -8.75 1.02 -17.70
N ALA A 26 -10.00 0.75 -18.10
CA ALA A 26 -10.50 -0.60 -18.24
C ALA A 26 -9.67 -1.50 -19.17
N PRO A 27 -9.23 -1.04 -20.36
CA PRO A 27 -8.36 -1.82 -21.24
C PRO A 27 -6.99 -2.09 -20.60
N ILE A 28 -6.41 -1.10 -19.92
CA ILE A 28 -5.07 -1.22 -19.35
C ILE A 28 -5.07 -2.20 -18.17
N LEU A 29 -6.08 -2.12 -17.30
CA LEU A 29 -6.19 -2.96 -16.12
C LEU A 29 -6.54 -4.41 -16.47
N SER A 30 -7.44 -4.61 -17.44
CA SER A 30 -7.81 -5.95 -17.91
C SER A 30 -6.68 -6.66 -18.64
N GLU A 31 -5.94 -5.98 -19.51
CA GLU A 31 -4.82 -6.56 -20.24
C GLU A 31 -3.57 -6.80 -19.37
N TRP A 32 -3.45 -6.12 -18.23
CA TRP A 32 -2.33 -6.28 -17.31
C TRP A 32 -2.50 -7.51 -16.39
N GLY A 33 -3.69 -8.09 -16.31
CA GLY A 33 -3.93 -9.29 -15.50
C GLY A 33 -3.81 -9.02 -13.99
N LEU A 34 -4.04 -7.77 -13.57
CA LEU A 34 -4.00 -7.37 -12.17
C LEU A 34 -5.15 -8.02 -11.39
N ALA A 35 -4.89 -8.36 -10.13
CA ALA A 35 -5.95 -8.78 -9.22
C ALA A 35 -6.96 -7.62 -9.00
N PRO A 36 -8.24 -7.91 -8.69
CA PRO A 36 -9.21 -6.88 -8.32
C PRO A 36 -8.69 -5.96 -7.21
N SER A 37 -7.91 -6.56 -6.30
CA SER A 37 -6.97 -5.97 -5.35
C SER A 37 -6.29 -4.69 -5.82
N GLU A 38 -5.46 -4.93 -6.81
CA GLU A 38 -4.47 -4.04 -7.38
C GLU A 38 -5.14 -3.03 -8.32
N GLN A 39 -6.19 -3.44 -9.01
CA GLN A 39 -6.99 -2.54 -9.86
C GLN A 39 -7.61 -1.41 -9.05
N LYS A 40 -8.15 -1.70 -7.86
CA LYS A 40 -8.72 -0.68 -6.97
C LYS A 40 -7.69 0.37 -6.57
N ILE A 41 -6.45 -0.02 -6.30
CA ILE A 41 -5.40 0.92 -5.93
C ILE A 41 -5.11 1.89 -7.08
N VAL A 42 -4.98 1.38 -8.31
CA VAL A 42 -4.78 2.22 -9.48
C VAL A 42 -5.97 3.15 -9.70
N VAL A 43 -7.20 2.63 -9.57
CA VAL A 43 -8.42 3.43 -9.73
C VAL A 43 -8.48 4.55 -8.67
N SER A 44 -8.27 4.25 -7.39
CA SER A 44 -8.29 5.28 -6.34
C SER A 44 -7.21 6.35 -6.53
N ILE A 45 -6.05 6.00 -7.08
CA ILE A 45 -5.02 6.97 -7.46
C ILE A 45 -5.52 7.88 -8.60
N PHE A 46 -6.25 7.33 -9.58
CA PHE A 46 -6.81 8.12 -10.68
C PHE A 46 -8.00 9.00 -10.24
N GLU A 47 -8.88 8.50 -9.37
CA GLU A 47 -9.96 9.28 -8.75
C GLU A 47 -9.39 10.47 -7.95
N ASP A 48 -8.33 10.23 -7.18
CA ASP A 48 -7.63 11.29 -6.44
C ASP A 48 -6.94 12.29 -7.39
N ALA A 49 -6.36 11.81 -8.49
CA ALA A 49 -5.74 12.65 -9.51
C ALA A 49 -6.76 13.58 -10.17
N GLU A 50 -7.96 13.07 -10.46
CA GLU A 50 -9.07 13.85 -10.99
C GLU A 50 -9.50 14.95 -10.02
N SER A 51 -9.68 14.61 -8.73
CA SER A 51 -10.01 15.59 -7.69
C SER A 51 -8.98 16.73 -7.58
N LYS A 52 -7.72 16.43 -7.89
CA LYS A 52 -6.57 17.34 -7.88
C LYS A 52 -6.27 17.97 -9.23
N LYS A 53 -7.13 17.79 -10.23
CA LYS A 53 -6.97 18.32 -11.60
C LYS A 53 -5.63 17.95 -12.24
N THR A 54 -5.12 16.77 -11.91
CA THR A 54 -3.92 16.21 -12.54
C THR A 54 -4.26 15.73 -13.95
N ASP A 55 -3.33 15.87 -14.89
CA ASP A 55 -3.52 15.44 -16.27
C ASP A 55 -3.62 13.90 -16.37
N GLN A 56 -4.84 13.42 -16.67
CA GLN A 56 -5.15 12.01 -16.84
C GLN A 56 -4.40 11.37 -18.02
N SER A 57 -4.13 12.10 -19.10
CA SER A 57 -3.38 11.58 -20.26
C SER A 57 -1.96 11.21 -19.86
N GLU A 58 -1.30 12.08 -19.09
CA GLU A 58 0.05 11.81 -18.60
C GLU A 58 0.09 10.65 -17.61
N MET A 59 -0.93 10.54 -16.74
CA MET A 59 -1.08 9.41 -15.82
C MET A 59 -1.24 8.08 -16.55
N LEU A 60 -2.07 8.02 -17.59
CA LEU A 60 -2.27 6.81 -18.41
C LEU A 60 -0.98 6.42 -19.14
N ASN A 61 -0.25 7.40 -19.66
CA ASN A 61 1.04 7.15 -20.32
C ASN A 61 2.08 6.60 -19.34
N LEU A 62 2.10 7.10 -18.10
CA LEU A 62 2.97 6.59 -17.05
C LEU A 62 2.59 5.16 -16.65
N LEU A 63 1.28 4.88 -16.52
CA LEU A 63 0.76 3.54 -16.24
C LEU A 63 1.20 2.53 -17.31
N LYS A 64 1.00 2.87 -18.59
CA LYS A 64 1.46 2.06 -19.74
C LYS A 64 2.97 1.84 -19.73
N LYS A 65 3.75 2.89 -19.43
CA LYS A 65 5.22 2.81 -19.34
C LYS A 65 5.67 1.87 -18.21
N CYS A 66 5.02 1.90 -17.06
CA CYS A 66 5.33 1.02 -15.94
C CYS A 66 5.03 -0.45 -16.27
N ARG A 67 3.89 -0.71 -16.93
CA ARG A 67 3.56 -2.04 -17.44
C ARG A 67 4.60 -2.56 -18.43
N LEU A 68 5.01 -1.75 -19.42
CA LEU A 68 6.04 -2.14 -20.40
C LEU A 68 7.39 -2.48 -19.74
N LYS A 69 7.70 -1.87 -18.60
CA LYS A 69 8.89 -2.15 -17.80
C LYS A 69 8.75 -3.36 -16.87
N GLY A 70 7.58 -3.99 -16.81
CA GLY A 70 7.31 -5.09 -15.89
C GLY A 70 7.37 -4.69 -14.41
N LEU A 71 7.08 -3.43 -14.10
CA LEU A 71 7.07 -2.96 -12.72
C LEU A 71 5.93 -3.61 -11.93
N SER A 72 6.16 -3.84 -10.63
CA SER A 72 5.10 -4.29 -9.73
C SER A 72 4.00 -3.23 -9.59
N VAL A 73 2.82 -3.63 -9.11
CA VAL A 73 1.74 -2.68 -8.81
C VAL A 73 2.20 -1.66 -7.78
N TYR A 74 2.92 -2.11 -6.76
CA TYR A 74 3.57 -1.22 -5.79
C TYR A 74 4.43 -0.17 -6.50
N ASP A 75 5.40 -0.58 -7.32
CA ASP A 75 6.33 0.34 -7.99
C ASP A 75 5.61 1.28 -8.97
N THR A 76 4.60 0.76 -9.66
CA THR A 76 3.73 1.54 -10.55
C THR A 76 2.97 2.60 -9.78
N SER A 77 2.35 2.24 -8.66
CA SER A 77 1.59 3.17 -7.85
C SER A 77 2.49 4.25 -7.25
N ILE A 78 3.75 3.93 -6.91
CA ILE A 78 4.76 4.93 -6.54
C ILE A 78 5.02 5.92 -7.67
N GLU A 79 5.18 5.45 -8.92
CA GLU A 79 5.39 6.33 -10.07
C GLU A 79 4.18 7.25 -10.32
N LEU A 80 2.96 6.73 -10.23
CA LEU A 80 1.73 7.52 -10.39
C LEU A 80 1.58 8.58 -9.30
N LEU A 81 1.79 8.22 -8.03
CA LEU A 81 1.74 9.14 -6.91
C LEU A 81 2.80 10.26 -7.04
N LYS A 82 3.97 9.96 -7.63
CA LYS A 82 4.96 11.00 -7.91
C LYS A 82 4.42 12.08 -8.85
N LYS A 83 3.58 11.70 -9.82
CA LYS A 83 3.03 12.58 -10.86
C LYS A 83 1.93 13.51 -10.34
N MET A 84 1.13 13.06 -9.39
CA MET A 84 -0.06 13.77 -8.88
C MET A 84 0.22 14.93 -7.92
N ARG A 85 1.49 15.21 -7.57
CA ARG A 85 1.90 16.34 -6.70
C ARG A 85 0.98 16.52 -5.47
N VAL A 86 0.75 15.42 -4.77
CA VAL A 86 -0.22 15.28 -3.67
C VAL A 86 0.13 16.22 -2.50
N LEU A 87 -0.26 17.50 -2.55
CA LEU A 87 0.20 18.54 -1.60
C LEU A 87 -0.89 19.44 -1.00
N ASP A 88 -2.09 19.52 -1.57
CA ASP A 88 -2.99 20.62 -1.20
C ASP A 88 -3.82 20.42 0.09
N GLY A 89 -3.82 19.21 0.68
CA GLY A 89 -4.58 18.89 1.90
C GLY A 89 -3.76 18.77 3.20
N LEU A 90 -2.44 18.62 3.11
CA LEU A 90 -1.58 18.29 4.27
C LEU A 90 -0.88 19.47 4.94
N SER A 91 -0.96 20.67 4.37
CA SER A 91 -0.37 21.90 4.94
C SER A 91 -0.89 22.25 6.34
N LYS A 92 -1.92 21.53 6.83
CA LYS A 92 -2.52 21.69 8.17
C LYS A 92 -2.02 20.69 9.21
N LEU A 93 -1.42 19.57 8.80
CA LEU A 93 -0.82 18.61 9.74
C LEU A 93 0.65 18.98 9.93
N LYS A 94 1.02 19.42 11.14
CA LYS A 94 2.42 19.65 11.53
C LYS A 94 3.15 18.31 11.65
N ILE A 95 3.40 17.67 10.52
CA ILE A 95 4.31 16.53 10.45
C ILE A 95 5.72 17.14 10.50
N PRO A 96 6.63 16.69 11.39
CA PRO A 96 7.98 17.25 11.53
C PRO A 96 8.86 17.16 10.27
N TYR A 97 8.34 16.62 9.16
CA TYR A 97 9.05 16.34 7.91
C TYR A 97 8.37 16.97 6.68
N SER A 98 7.58 18.03 6.85
CA SER A 98 6.88 18.76 5.78
C SER A 98 7.74 19.23 4.60
N ASP A 99 9.08 19.21 4.75
CA ASP A 99 10.01 19.78 3.78
C ASP A 99 10.52 18.74 2.74
N ASP A 100 10.24 17.45 2.93
CA ASP A 100 10.66 16.39 2.00
C ASP A 100 9.48 15.97 1.09
N ALA A 101 9.60 16.30 -0.19
CA ALA A 101 8.56 16.06 -1.19
C ALA A 101 8.21 14.57 -1.40
N VAL A 102 9.07 13.62 -1.02
CA VAL A 102 8.79 12.18 -1.12
C VAL A 102 8.03 11.70 0.11
N ILE A 103 8.48 12.07 1.31
CA ILE A 103 7.82 11.70 2.58
C ILE A 103 6.43 12.34 2.66
N MET A 104 6.29 13.58 2.21
CA MET A 104 5.01 14.27 2.17
C MET A 104 3.99 13.56 1.28
N LYS A 105 4.42 13.00 0.12
CA LYS A 105 3.55 12.20 -0.76
C LYS A 105 3.06 10.91 -0.10
N PHE A 106 3.93 10.21 0.63
CA PHE A 106 3.52 9.01 1.35
C PHE A 106 2.59 9.30 2.53
N THR A 107 2.76 10.46 3.17
CA THR A 107 1.89 10.85 4.28
C THR A 107 0.45 11.09 3.87
N VAL A 108 0.20 11.55 2.64
CA VAL A 108 -1.18 11.72 2.17
C VAL A 108 -1.88 10.37 2.10
N TYR A 109 -1.19 9.36 1.57
CA TYR A 109 -1.78 8.04 1.44
C TYR A 109 -2.06 7.40 2.82
N LEU A 110 -1.20 7.63 3.82
CA LEU A 110 -1.52 7.20 5.19
C LEU A 110 -2.70 7.95 5.79
N ALA A 111 -2.90 9.22 5.44
CA ALA A 111 -4.04 10.01 5.89
C ALA A 111 -5.38 9.45 5.38
N ASP A 112 -5.37 8.83 4.20
CA ASP A 112 -6.55 8.17 3.63
C ASP A 112 -6.71 6.73 4.13
N MET A 113 -5.62 6.08 4.55
CA MET A 113 -5.66 4.71 5.08
C MET A 113 -6.05 4.63 6.56
N PHE A 114 -5.66 5.61 7.36
CA PHE A 114 -5.77 5.56 8.81
C PHE A 114 -6.63 6.69 9.35
N THR A 115 -7.29 6.44 10.47
CA THR A 115 -8.01 7.48 11.20
C THR A 115 -7.04 8.52 11.76
N SER A 116 -7.53 9.73 12.03
CA SER A 116 -6.72 10.81 12.65
C SER A 116 -6.05 10.36 13.95
N VAL A 117 -6.76 9.59 14.78
CA VAL A 117 -6.26 9.07 16.07
C VAL A 117 -5.11 8.08 15.87
N GLU A 118 -5.20 7.21 14.87
CA GLU A 118 -4.14 6.25 14.53
C GLU A 118 -2.89 6.99 14.07
N LEU A 119 -3.04 7.97 13.17
CA LEU A 119 -1.94 8.78 12.67
C LEU A 119 -1.25 9.57 13.78
N GLU A 120 -2.02 10.24 14.63
CA GLU A 120 -1.48 10.96 15.80
C GLU A 120 -0.66 10.02 16.70
N ARG A 121 -1.13 8.80 16.93
CA ARG A 121 -0.40 7.82 17.73
C ARG A 121 0.91 7.40 17.07
N LEU A 122 0.91 7.11 15.77
CA LEU A 122 2.12 6.76 15.03
C LEU A 122 3.12 7.93 14.99
N PHE A 123 2.64 9.15 14.73
CA PHE A 123 3.48 10.35 14.71
C PHE A 123 4.10 10.63 16.07
N LYS A 124 3.31 10.54 17.15
CA LYS A 124 3.83 10.67 18.51
C LYS A 124 4.94 9.65 18.79
N GLU A 125 4.79 8.41 18.34
CA GLU A 125 5.83 7.38 18.49
C GLU A 125 7.10 7.72 17.70
N ILE A 126 6.94 8.16 16.45
CA ILE A 126 8.05 8.59 15.58
C ILE A 126 8.81 9.78 16.20
N GLU A 127 8.08 10.77 16.70
CA GLU A 127 8.62 11.96 17.36
C GLU A 127 9.36 11.60 18.64
N THR A 128 8.73 10.80 19.51
CA THR A 128 9.32 10.34 20.78
C THR A 128 10.65 9.62 20.55
N LYS A 129 10.76 8.88 19.44
CA LYS A 129 11.97 8.14 19.09
C LYS A 129 12.98 8.93 18.25
N ALA A 130 12.67 10.17 17.87
CA ALA A 130 13.51 11.00 17.01
C ALA A 130 14.05 10.25 15.77
N LEU A 131 13.17 9.53 15.08
CA LEU A 131 13.61 8.65 13.98
C LEU A 131 14.21 9.45 12.81
N PRO A 132 15.34 9.02 12.23
CA PRO A 132 15.92 9.69 11.08
C PRO A 132 15.04 9.51 9.82
N LYS A 133 15.17 10.45 8.87
CA LYS A 133 14.35 10.52 7.65
C LYS A 133 14.27 9.22 6.86
N ASN A 134 15.38 8.47 6.76
CA ASN A 134 15.43 7.20 6.04
C ASN A 134 14.57 6.11 6.71
N LYS A 135 14.52 6.07 8.05
CA LYS A 135 13.63 5.14 8.77
C LYS A 135 12.18 5.57 8.61
N VAL A 136 11.91 6.87 8.72
CA VAL A 136 10.57 7.43 8.45
C VAL A 136 10.07 7.01 7.08
N ARG A 137 10.90 7.15 6.04
CA ARG A 137 10.59 6.67 4.69
C ARG A 137 10.29 5.16 4.65
N ALA A 138 11.08 4.32 5.32
CA ALA A 138 10.83 2.88 5.35
C ALA A 138 9.50 2.51 6.03
N ILE A 139 9.07 3.25 7.07
CA ILE A 139 7.74 3.09 7.71
C ILE A 139 6.63 3.31 6.69
N TYR A 140 6.71 4.43 5.97
CA TYR A 140 5.75 4.78 4.93
C TYR A 140 5.72 3.77 3.79
N GLU A 141 6.89 3.38 3.28
CA GLU A 141 7.00 2.38 2.21
C GLU A 141 6.46 1.01 2.66
N THR A 142 6.60 0.67 3.94
CA THR A 142 6.04 -0.56 4.54
C THR A 142 4.53 -0.53 4.57
N ALA A 143 3.94 0.55 5.08
CA ALA A 143 2.49 0.71 5.12
C ALA A 143 1.88 0.64 3.71
N PHE A 144 2.49 1.34 2.75
CA PHE A 144 2.09 1.33 1.34
C PHE A 144 2.20 -0.07 0.73
N TYR A 145 3.30 -0.79 1.03
CA TYR A 145 3.47 -2.14 0.56
C TYR A 145 2.38 -3.08 1.09
N LEU A 146 2.10 -3.06 2.39
CA LEU A 146 1.06 -3.91 2.96
C LEU A 146 -0.33 -3.58 2.38
N ALA A 147 -0.62 -2.32 2.09
CA ALA A 147 -1.83 -1.91 1.38
C ALA A 147 -1.93 -2.56 -0.01
N SER A 148 -0.81 -2.57 -0.76
CA SER A 148 -0.72 -3.26 -2.05
C SER A 148 -0.91 -4.77 -1.97
N GLN A 149 -0.77 -5.35 -0.77
CA GLN A 149 -1.00 -6.77 -0.51
C GLN A 149 -2.41 -7.06 0.05
N GLU A 150 -3.32 -6.09 -0.02
CA GLU A 150 -4.73 -6.21 0.42
C GLU A 150 -4.89 -6.43 1.92
N ILE A 151 -3.90 -6.01 2.72
CA ILE A 151 -3.96 -6.15 4.17
C ILE A 151 -4.96 -5.12 4.73
N PRO A 152 -5.85 -5.50 5.68
CA PRO A 152 -6.78 -4.55 6.29
C PRO A 152 -6.05 -3.37 6.95
N ASN A 153 -6.56 -2.14 6.78
CA ASN A 153 -5.91 -0.92 7.29
C ASN A 153 -5.56 -0.99 8.78
N ASN A 154 -6.43 -1.57 9.62
CA ASN A 154 -6.13 -1.76 11.04
C ASN A 154 -4.93 -2.69 11.28
N ASP A 155 -4.78 -3.76 10.49
CA ASP A 155 -3.61 -4.64 10.57
C ASP A 155 -2.35 -3.95 10.06
N ILE A 156 -2.45 -3.17 8.97
CA ILE A 156 -1.34 -2.36 8.46
C ILE A 156 -0.87 -1.39 9.54
N PHE A 157 -1.80 -0.61 10.11
CA PHE A 157 -1.50 0.35 11.15
C PHE A 157 -0.81 -0.33 12.33
N GLN A 158 -1.37 -1.45 12.83
CA GLN A 158 -0.79 -2.16 13.97
C GLN A 158 0.60 -2.71 13.67
N ILE A 159 0.82 -3.32 12.51
CA ILE A 159 2.15 -3.83 12.12
C ILE A 159 3.14 -2.67 12.08
N VAL A 160 2.82 -1.59 11.37
CA VAL A 160 3.68 -0.43 11.20
C VAL A 160 3.98 0.23 12.55
N TYR A 161 2.96 0.45 13.38
CA TYR A 161 3.11 0.98 14.73
C TYR A 161 4.01 0.10 15.59
N LEU A 162 3.83 -1.22 15.56
CA LEU A 162 4.65 -2.15 16.34
C LEU A 162 6.09 -2.22 15.85
N LEU A 163 6.31 -2.15 14.55
CA LEU A 163 7.65 -2.05 13.96
C LEU A 163 8.37 -0.80 14.49
N VAL A 164 7.72 0.37 14.42
CA VAL A 164 8.26 1.62 14.97
C VAL A 164 8.51 1.51 16.47
N ARG A 165 7.53 1.05 17.23
CA ARG A 165 7.61 0.85 18.68
C ARG A 165 8.71 -0.12 19.08
N ASN A 166 8.99 -1.13 18.28
CA ASN A 166 10.05 -2.11 18.52
C ASN A 166 11.41 -1.70 17.89
N GLY A 167 11.49 -0.55 17.22
CA GLY A 167 12.73 -0.05 16.60
C GLY A 167 13.12 -0.74 15.30
N GLN A 168 12.18 -1.44 14.66
CA GLN A 168 12.33 -2.25 13.44
C GLN A 168 11.71 -1.53 12.24
N SER A 169 12.22 -0.34 11.94
CA SER A 169 11.71 0.56 10.91
C SER A 169 12.76 0.86 9.84
N GLU A 170 13.60 -0.12 9.52
CA GLU A 170 14.68 0.02 8.52
C GLU A 170 14.30 -0.57 7.17
N ALA A 171 15.03 -0.20 6.12
CA ALA A 171 14.84 -0.74 4.78
C ALA A 171 14.99 -2.28 4.74
N ALA A 172 15.82 -2.83 5.63
CA ALA A 172 15.98 -4.28 5.80
C ALA A 172 14.69 -4.95 6.32
N ASP A 173 13.95 -4.30 7.23
CA ASP A 173 12.68 -4.80 7.75
C ASP A 173 11.61 -4.84 6.65
N LEU A 174 11.54 -3.79 5.83
CA LEU A 174 10.70 -3.76 4.64
C LEU A 174 11.09 -4.87 3.66
N GLY A 175 12.38 -5.05 3.38
CA GLY A 175 12.88 -6.11 2.51
C GLY A 175 12.50 -7.51 3.01
N ALA A 176 12.61 -7.74 4.33
CA ALA A 176 12.23 -8.98 4.96
C ALA A 176 10.72 -9.25 4.83
N LEU A 177 9.88 -8.24 5.04
CA LEU A 177 8.44 -8.32 4.83
C LEU A 177 8.11 -8.65 3.36
N LYS A 178 8.67 -7.91 2.40
CA LYS A 178 8.46 -8.16 0.97
C LYS A 178 8.80 -9.59 0.60
N ASN A 179 9.95 -10.09 1.06
CA ASN A 179 10.38 -11.46 0.81
C ASN A 179 9.42 -12.50 1.41
N ALA A 180 8.92 -12.26 2.63
CA ALA A 180 7.97 -13.17 3.28
C ALA A 180 6.64 -13.23 2.52
N PHE A 181 6.13 -12.09 2.04
CA PHE A 181 4.90 -12.03 1.26
C PHE A 181 5.02 -12.68 -0.12
N VAL A 182 6.18 -12.53 -0.77
CA VAL A 182 6.47 -13.27 -2.02
C VAL A 182 6.51 -14.79 -1.76
N LYS A 183 7.05 -15.21 -0.62
CA LYS A 183 7.13 -16.62 -0.22
C LYS A 183 5.85 -17.16 0.43
N SER A 184 4.79 -16.37 0.60
CA SER A 184 3.61 -16.81 1.37
C SER A 184 2.97 -18.09 0.81
N ALA A 185 2.99 -18.26 -0.51
CA ALA A 185 2.55 -19.47 -1.18
C ALA A 185 3.39 -20.71 -0.80
N ALA A 186 4.71 -20.56 -0.65
CA ALA A 186 5.60 -21.62 -0.21
C ALA A 186 5.34 -22.03 1.25
N TYR A 187 4.93 -21.07 2.08
CA TYR A 187 4.51 -21.30 3.47
C TYR A 187 3.08 -21.85 3.59
N LYS A 188 2.35 -22.00 2.47
CA LYS A 188 0.94 -22.42 2.44
C LYS A 188 0.05 -21.54 3.34
N ILE A 189 0.38 -20.26 3.46
CA ILE A 189 -0.34 -19.27 4.26
C ILE A 189 -0.87 -18.15 3.35
N SER A 190 -2.08 -17.66 3.64
CA SER A 190 -2.59 -16.49 2.93
C SER A 190 -1.79 -15.23 3.30
N LYS A 191 -1.80 -14.21 2.44
CA LYS A 191 -1.15 -12.91 2.74
C LYS A 191 -1.75 -12.28 4.01
N THR A 192 -3.06 -12.41 4.20
CA THR A 192 -3.76 -11.93 5.40
C THR A 192 -3.32 -12.67 6.65
N ASP A 193 -3.25 -14.00 6.60
CA ASP A 193 -2.80 -14.80 7.75
C ASP A 193 -1.31 -14.56 8.06
N LEU A 194 -0.49 -14.30 7.03
CA LEU A 194 0.89 -13.86 7.19
C LEU A 194 0.95 -12.53 7.94
N ALA A 195 0.15 -11.53 7.53
CA ALA A 195 0.08 -10.24 8.22
C ALA A 195 -0.37 -10.40 9.68
N VAL A 196 -1.38 -11.23 9.94
CA VAL A 196 -1.85 -11.54 11.30
C VAL A 196 -0.74 -12.21 12.12
N THR A 197 0.01 -13.13 11.51
CA THR A 197 1.15 -13.81 12.18
C THR A 197 2.25 -12.82 12.54
N VAL A 198 2.63 -11.96 11.59
CA VAL A 198 3.59 -10.87 11.82
C VAL A 198 3.13 -9.98 12.95
N LYS A 199 1.89 -9.47 12.88
CA LYS A 199 1.28 -8.62 13.90
C LYS A 199 1.32 -9.27 15.28
N ASN A 200 0.86 -10.52 15.40
CA ASN A 200 0.80 -11.25 16.66
C ASN A 200 2.20 -11.54 17.23
N GLY A 201 3.18 -11.80 16.36
CA GLY A 201 4.57 -11.96 16.77
C GLY A 201 5.17 -10.65 17.32
N LEU A 202 4.96 -9.55 16.61
CA LEU A 202 5.41 -8.22 17.04
C LEU A 202 4.71 -7.76 18.33
N LEU A 203 3.42 -8.06 18.50
CA LEU A 203 2.67 -7.80 19.74
C LEU A 203 3.27 -8.54 20.95
N LYS A 204 3.83 -9.73 20.73
CA LYS A 204 4.55 -10.51 21.75
C LYS A 204 5.98 -10.01 21.99
N GLY A 205 6.38 -8.89 21.37
CA GLY A 205 7.73 -8.32 21.48
C GLY A 205 8.80 -9.09 20.70
N LYS A 206 8.42 -10.03 19.82
CA LYS A 206 9.39 -10.71 18.95
C LYS A 206 9.92 -9.75 17.90
N SER A 207 11.17 -9.95 17.48
CA SER A 207 11.68 -9.28 16.28
C SER A 207 10.99 -9.84 15.03
N LEU A 208 10.81 -9.02 14.01
CA LEU A 208 10.30 -9.41 12.70
C LEU A 208 11.08 -10.61 12.16
N LYS A 209 12.42 -10.56 12.26
CA LYS A 209 13.29 -11.68 11.89
C LYS A 209 12.93 -12.97 12.62
N SER A 210 12.68 -12.92 13.92
CA SER A 210 12.28 -14.11 14.70
C SER A 210 10.92 -14.64 14.26
N VAL A 211 9.95 -13.76 13.99
CA VAL A 211 8.62 -14.17 13.53
C VAL A 211 8.71 -14.86 12.16
N LEU A 212 9.49 -14.28 11.24
CA LEU A 212 9.66 -14.84 9.90
C LEU A 212 10.44 -16.16 9.91
N TYR A 213 11.43 -16.31 10.79
CA TYR A 213 12.16 -17.57 10.95
C TYR A 213 11.26 -18.71 11.47
N GLU A 214 10.27 -18.41 12.31
CA GLU A 214 9.30 -19.40 12.78
C GLU A 214 8.35 -19.87 11.68
N LEU A 215 8.10 -19.05 10.66
CA LEU A 215 7.29 -19.41 9.49
C LEU A 215 8.04 -20.29 8.48
N GLU A 216 9.37 -20.30 8.52
CA GLU A 216 10.21 -21.12 7.63
C GLU A 216 10.46 -22.53 8.17
N LYS A 217 9.98 -22.87 9.38
CA LYS A 217 10.08 -24.19 10.01
C LYS A 217 8.83 -25.02 9.81
#